data_AF-A0A9X2XE27-F1
#
_entry.id   AF-A0A9X2XE27-F1
#
_cell.length_a   1.000
_cell.length_b   1.000
_cell.length_c   1.000
_cell.angle_alpha   90.00
_cell.angle_beta   90.00
_cell.angle_gamma   90.00
#
_symmetry.space_group_name_H-M   'P 1'
#
loop_
_entity.id
_entity.type
_entity.pdbx_description
1 polymer ?
#
loop_
_entity_poly.entity_id
_entity_poly.type
_entity_poly.pdbx_seq_one_letter_code
_entity_poly.pdbx_strand_id
1 'polypeptide(L)'
;MQPETFLRYIDMPKLAETVRAVCARLDVKIRPQTDFAKALKLASEAECIASTGPSIELGRAQRVLLAIEACQHEPELREPLRRIASNPLDPASLMHSPGKDAVFELEMLQYVRHRQLVGRLGEPDVVVSAPFGDYYVACKTINSIKNFEGQIRAGCDQVVERGHGCIAFNLEPHLLIPQPIQVQSEARLRQMIHPCLESLYKEHQRFVDARLKDGRLDGVLFQISCFAEIADSHSDMDVFTHTVFYCRSHMQERAAIDRFEGFRQSMQGPMRHVWP
;
A
#
# COMPACT_ATOMS: atom_id res chain seq x y z
N MET A 1 8.07 13.10 -12.38
CA MET A 1 7.66 11.88 -13.13
C MET A 1 6.26 11.52 -12.69
N GLN A 2 5.38 11.14 -13.63
CA GLN A 2 4.09 10.57 -13.26
C GLN A 2 4.33 9.25 -12.51
N PRO A 3 3.61 8.98 -11.42
CA PRO A 3 3.84 7.82 -10.57
C PRO A 3 3.19 6.53 -11.08
N GLU A 4 2.65 6.57 -12.29
CA GLU A 4 1.93 5.46 -12.88
C GLU A 4 2.94 4.40 -13.39
N THR A 5 2.96 3.24 -12.75
CA THR A 5 3.65 2.07 -13.28
C THR A 5 2.71 1.40 -14.28
N PHE A 6 2.89 1.69 -15.57
CA PHE A 6 2.15 1.02 -16.64
C PHE A 6 2.84 -0.30 -17.00
N LEU A 7 2.50 -1.38 -16.29
CA LEU A 7 2.92 -2.72 -16.71
C LEU A 7 1.87 -3.30 -17.67
N ARG A 8 2.29 -3.58 -18.90
CA ARG A 8 1.42 -4.21 -19.91
C ARG A 8 1.29 -5.69 -19.62
N TYR A 9 0.17 -6.30 -20.03
CA TYR A 9 -0.03 -7.74 -19.87
C TYR A 9 1.07 -8.59 -20.51
N ILE A 10 1.70 -8.11 -21.60
CA ILE A 10 2.83 -8.79 -22.27
C ILE A 10 4.08 -8.92 -21.38
N ASP A 11 4.24 -8.05 -20.38
CA ASP A 11 5.40 -8.07 -19.47
C ASP A 11 5.17 -8.99 -18.26
N MET A 12 3.94 -9.46 -18.04
CA MET A 12 3.57 -10.26 -16.87
C MET A 12 4.20 -11.65 -16.82
N PRO A 13 4.39 -12.39 -17.93
CA PRO A 13 5.09 -13.68 -17.88
C PRO A 13 6.51 -13.55 -17.34
N LYS A 14 7.24 -12.52 -17.79
CA LYS A 14 8.59 -12.21 -17.29
C LYS A 14 8.57 -11.82 -15.81
N LEU A 15 7.59 -11.03 -15.38
CA LEU A 15 7.42 -10.70 -13.95
C LEU A 15 7.21 -11.97 -13.10
N ALA A 16 6.39 -12.91 -13.58
CA ALA A 16 6.18 -14.19 -12.91
C ALA A 16 7.47 -15.00 -12.80
N GLU A 17 8.28 -15.06 -13.87
CA GLU A 17 9.60 -15.70 -13.87
C GLU A 17 10.56 -15.05 -12.86
N THR A 18 10.64 -13.72 -12.85
CA THR A 18 11.44 -12.96 -11.88
C THR A 18 11.04 -13.33 -10.45
N VAL A 19 9.75 -13.29 -10.13
CA VAL A 19 9.28 -13.61 -8.77
C VAL A 19 9.52 -15.09 -8.41
N ARG A 20 9.41 -16.03 -9.35
CA ARG A 20 9.81 -17.42 -9.13
C ARG A 20 11.30 -17.54 -8.79
N ALA A 21 12.16 -16.80 -9.49
CA ALA A 21 13.59 -16.77 -9.21
C ALA A 21 13.88 -16.17 -7.82
N VAL A 22 13.14 -15.12 -7.40
CA VAL A 22 13.21 -14.57 -6.04
C VAL A 22 12.83 -15.63 -5.00
N CYS A 23 11.73 -16.36 -5.20
CA CYS A 23 11.29 -17.43 -4.31
C CYS A 23 12.35 -18.54 -4.19
N ALA A 24 12.94 -18.96 -5.32
CA ALA A 24 13.99 -19.97 -5.34
C ALA A 24 15.24 -19.50 -4.58
N ARG A 25 15.70 -18.25 -4.82
CA ARG A 25 16.86 -17.66 -4.14
C ARG A 25 16.66 -17.55 -2.63
N LEU A 26 15.44 -17.22 -2.18
CA LEU A 26 15.12 -17.06 -0.76
C LEU A 26 14.62 -18.35 -0.08
N ASP A 27 14.62 -19.47 -0.80
CA ASP A 27 14.11 -20.77 -0.33
C ASP A 27 12.68 -20.65 0.25
N VAL A 28 11.79 -20.05 -0.54
CA VAL A 28 10.35 -19.95 -0.25
C VAL A 28 9.58 -20.85 -1.22
N LYS A 29 8.90 -21.86 -0.66
CA LYS A 29 8.15 -22.84 -1.45
C LYS A 29 6.83 -22.27 -1.96
N ILE A 30 6.59 -22.39 -3.26
CA ILE A 30 5.31 -22.09 -3.90
C ILE A 30 4.43 -23.34 -3.85
N ARG A 31 3.28 -23.28 -3.15
CA ARG A 31 2.36 -24.41 -3.02
C ARG A 31 1.21 -24.29 -4.02
N PRO A 32 0.87 -25.31 -4.83
CA PRO A 32 -0.05 -25.17 -5.96
C PRO A 32 -1.45 -24.63 -5.64
N GLN A 33 -1.94 -24.83 -4.41
CA GLN A 33 -3.29 -24.45 -4.00
C GLN A 33 -3.39 -23.05 -3.37
N THR A 34 -2.27 -22.32 -3.22
CA THR A 34 -2.30 -21.00 -2.59
C THR A 34 -2.64 -19.91 -3.58
N ASP A 35 -3.18 -18.79 -3.09
CA ASP A 35 -3.50 -17.64 -3.93
C ASP A 35 -2.25 -17.09 -4.62
N PHE A 36 -1.08 -17.19 -3.98
CA PHE A 36 0.19 -16.83 -4.59
C PHE A 36 0.55 -17.70 -5.81
N ALA A 37 0.34 -19.02 -5.74
CA ALA A 37 0.57 -19.90 -6.89
C ALA A 37 -0.41 -19.61 -8.04
N LYS A 38 -1.66 -19.29 -7.71
CA LYS A 38 -2.67 -18.84 -8.69
C LYS A 38 -2.24 -17.52 -9.33
N ALA A 39 -1.78 -16.55 -8.56
CA ALA A 39 -1.30 -15.26 -9.07
C ALA A 39 -0.13 -15.44 -10.06
N LEU A 40 0.86 -16.27 -9.71
CA LEU A 40 1.97 -16.60 -10.60
C LEU A 40 1.50 -17.30 -11.88
N LYS A 41 0.51 -18.19 -11.80
CA LYS A 41 -0.07 -18.86 -12.96
C LYS A 41 -0.79 -17.87 -13.87
N LEU A 42 -1.69 -17.04 -13.32
CA LEU A 42 -2.41 -16.00 -14.06
C LEU A 42 -1.44 -15.07 -14.80
N ALA A 43 -0.38 -14.62 -14.14
CA ALA A 43 0.63 -13.78 -14.75
C ALA A 43 1.43 -14.49 -15.86
N SER A 44 1.67 -15.80 -15.73
CA SER A 44 2.32 -16.60 -16.78
C SER A 44 1.43 -16.78 -18.02
N GLU A 45 0.10 -16.73 -17.84
CA GLU A 45 -0.92 -16.93 -18.87
C GLU A 45 -1.57 -15.61 -19.34
N ALA A 46 -0.97 -14.47 -18.98
CA ALA A 46 -1.56 -13.13 -19.10
C ALA A 46 -2.00 -12.78 -20.52
N GLU A 47 -1.22 -13.16 -21.55
CA GLU A 47 -1.56 -12.88 -22.96
C GLU A 47 -2.87 -13.54 -23.39
N CYS A 48 -3.10 -14.79 -22.99
CA CYS A 48 -4.35 -15.50 -23.28
C CYS A 48 -5.53 -14.85 -22.56
N ILE A 49 -5.34 -14.44 -21.30
CA ILE A 49 -6.40 -13.81 -20.50
C ILE A 49 -6.75 -12.42 -21.06
N ALA A 50 -5.73 -11.63 -21.39
CA ALA A 50 -5.90 -10.28 -21.97
C ALA A 50 -6.75 -10.28 -23.23
N SER A 51 -6.66 -11.35 -24.04
CA SER A 51 -7.48 -11.49 -25.26
C SER A 51 -8.98 -11.59 -25.01
N THR A 52 -9.40 -11.85 -23.76
CA THR A 52 -10.80 -11.96 -23.34
C THR A 52 -11.36 -10.68 -22.70
N GLY A 53 -10.52 -9.66 -22.49
CA GLY A 53 -10.88 -8.38 -21.86
C GLY A 53 -10.16 -8.15 -20.52
N PRO A 54 -10.49 -7.05 -19.82
CA PRO A 54 -9.94 -6.74 -18.50
C PRO A 54 -10.21 -7.84 -17.46
N SER A 55 -9.20 -8.18 -16.65
CA SER A 55 -9.33 -9.17 -15.57
C SER A 55 -8.83 -8.61 -14.25
N ILE A 56 -9.74 -8.46 -13.29
CA ILE A 56 -9.42 -8.02 -11.93
C ILE A 56 -8.43 -9.00 -11.28
N GLU A 57 -8.60 -10.31 -11.48
CA GLU A 57 -7.72 -11.33 -10.93
C GLU A 57 -6.29 -11.16 -11.45
N LEU A 58 -6.15 -10.83 -12.74
CA LEU A 58 -4.85 -10.55 -13.34
C LEU A 58 -4.23 -9.26 -12.77
N GLY A 59 -5.02 -8.20 -12.60
CA GLY A 59 -4.57 -6.97 -11.93
C GLY A 59 -4.15 -7.20 -10.47
N ARG A 60 -4.88 -8.03 -9.73
CA ARG A 60 -4.51 -8.44 -8.36
C ARG A 60 -3.20 -9.20 -8.35
N ALA A 61 -3.02 -10.15 -9.27
CA ALA A 61 -1.77 -10.88 -9.42
C ALA A 61 -0.61 -9.92 -9.73
N GLN A 62 -0.82 -8.98 -10.66
CA GLN A 62 0.18 -7.98 -11.03
C GLN A 62 0.65 -7.17 -9.82
N ARG A 63 -0.26 -6.63 -9.00
CA ARG A 63 0.07 -5.87 -7.79
C ARG A 63 0.99 -6.64 -6.84
N VAL A 64 0.60 -7.88 -6.51
CA VAL A 64 1.37 -8.74 -5.59
C VAL A 64 2.77 -8.99 -6.15
N LEU A 65 2.88 -9.33 -7.44
CA LEU A 65 4.15 -9.67 -8.05
C LEU A 65 5.07 -8.45 -8.19
N LEU A 66 4.53 -7.28 -8.55
CA LEU A 66 5.28 -6.03 -8.62
C LEU A 66 5.81 -5.60 -7.25
N ALA A 67 5.01 -5.74 -6.19
CA ALA A 67 5.45 -5.42 -4.83
C ALA A 67 6.64 -6.31 -4.40
N ILE A 68 6.62 -7.60 -4.76
CA ILE A 68 7.74 -8.53 -4.51
C ILE A 68 8.97 -8.15 -5.34
N GLU A 69 8.79 -7.87 -6.64
CA GLU A 69 9.89 -7.49 -7.53
C GLU A 69 10.58 -6.20 -7.05
N ALA A 70 9.80 -5.19 -6.65
CA ALA A 70 10.31 -3.92 -6.13
C ALA A 70 11.13 -4.08 -4.82
N CYS A 71 10.89 -5.17 -4.08
CA CYS A 71 11.56 -5.47 -2.83
C CYS A 71 12.56 -6.63 -2.95
N GLN A 72 12.85 -7.12 -4.17
CA GLN A 72 13.59 -8.37 -4.37
C GLN A 72 15.00 -8.39 -3.75
N HIS A 73 15.60 -7.22 -3.55
CA HIS A 73 16.94 -7.07 -2.97
C HIS A 73 16.92 -6.80 -1.46
N GLU A 74 15.75 -6.75 -0.81
CA GLU A 74 15.67 -6.58 0.64
C GLU A 74 16.18 -7.83 1.36
N PRO A 75 17.13 -7.68 2.30
CA PRO A 75 17.57 -8.79 3.16
C PRO A 75 16.40 -9.44 3.91
N GLU A 76 15.44 -8.63 4.35
CA GLU A 76 14.31 -9.03 5.18
C GLU A 76 13.14 -9.62 4.36
N LEU A 77 13.17 -9.58 3.01
CA LEU A 77 12.04 -10.03 2.16
C LEU A 77 11.60 -11.47 2.42
N ARG A 78 12.50 -12.33 2.90
CA ARG A 78 12.20 -13.75 3.09
C ARG A 78 10.99 -13.98 3.99
N GLU A 79 10.82 -13.20 5.06
CA GLU A 79 9.69 -13.36 5.98
C GLU A 79 8.36 -12.91 5.34
N PRO A 80 8.23 -11.68 4.79
CA PRO A 80 7.01 -11.27 4.10
C PRO A 80 6.65 -12.20 2.95
N LEU A 81 7.64 -12.64 2.16
CA LEU A 81 7.42 -13.57 1.05
C LEU A 81 6.88 -14.93 1.52
N ARG A 82 7.31 -15.43 2.69
CA ARG A 82 6.72 -16.65 3.28
C ARG A 82 5.28 -16.42 3.70
N ARG A 83 4.94 -15.27 4.28
CA ARG A 83 3.55 -14.92 4.62
C ARG A 83 2.69 -14.87 3.35
N ILE A 84 3.17 -14.22 2.30
CA ILE A 84 2.49 -14.14 1.00
C ILE A 84 2.29 -15.54 0.40
N ALA A 85 3.34 -16.38 0.41
CA ALA A 85 3.28 -17.70 -0.24
C ALA A 85 2.33 -18.70 0.44
N SER A 86 1.95 -18.47 1.70
CA SER A 86 1.23 -19.43 2.54
C SER A 86 -0.15 -18.98 3.02
N ASN A 87 -0.53 -17.72 2.82
CA ASN A 87 -1.79 -17.16 3.33
C ASN A 87 -2.67 -16.59 2.21
N PRO A 88 -3.98 -16.39 2.45
CA PRO A 88 -4.89 -15.76 1.49
C PRO A 88 -4.47 -14.35 1.11
N LEU A 89 -4.69 -13.95 -0.14
CA LEU A 89 -4.23 -12.64 -0.67
C LEU A 89 -5.35 -11.71 -1.13
N ASP A 90 -6.62 -12.10 -1.00
CA ASP A 90 -7.75 -11.28 -1.47
C ASP A 90 -7.87 -9.96 -0.68
N PRO A 91 -7.56 -8.79 -1.28
CA PRO A 91 -7.56 -7.50 -0.58
C PRO A 91 -8.95 -7.09 -0.10
N ALA A 92 -10.02 -7.61 -0.71
CA ALA A 92 -11.40 -7.31 -0.31
C ALA A 92 -11.89 -8.14 0.88
N SER A 93 -11.15 -9.18 1.28
CA SER A 93 -11.58 -10.06 2.37
C SER A 93 -11.48 -9.33 3.72
N LEU A 94 -12.57 -9.36 4.49
CA LEU A 94 -12.60 -8.90 5.89
C LEU A 94 -11.90 -9.86 6.86
N MET A 95 -11.48 -11.04 6.39
CA MET A 95 -10.72 -11.96 7.23
C MET A 95 -9.27 -11.48 7.36
N HIS A 96 -8.74 -11.49 8.58
CA HIS A 96 -7.33 -11.21 8.78
C HIS A 96 -6.47 -12.24 8.03
N SER A 97 -5.43 -11.77 7.34
CA SER A 97 -4.45 -12.61 6.66
C SER A 97 -3.07 -11.98 6.74
N PRO A 98 -2.08 -12.68 7.33
CA PRO A 98 -0.69 -12.23 7.33
C PRO A 98 -0.13 -12.02 5.92
N GLY A 99 -0.67 -12.72 4.91
CA GLY A 99 -0.28 -12.54 3.51
C GLY A 99 -0.69 -11.19 2.96
N LYS A 100 -1.90 -10.71 3.29
CA LYS A 100 -2.38 -9.38 2.89
C LYS A 100 -1.58 -8.27 3.55
N ASP A 101 -1.28 -8.45 4.84
CA ASP A 101 -0.47 -7.50 5.59
C ASP A 101 0.94 -7.40 4.97
N ALA A 102 1.57 -8.54 4.67
CA ALA A 102 2.85 -8.58 3.98
C ALA A 102 2.80 -7.91 2.59
N VAL A 103 1.75 -8.14 1.79
CA VAL A 103 1.58 -7.42 0.50
C VAL A 103 1.55 -5.91 0.73
N PHE A 104 0.77 -5.44 1.71
CA PHE A 104 0.66 -4.01 1.99
C PHE A 104 1.99 -3.41 2.47
N GLU A 105 2.76 -4.11 3.30
CA GLU A 105 4.11 -3.70 3.71
C GLU A 105 5.04 -3.52 2.50
N LEU A 106 5.04 -4.50 1.56
CA LEU A 106 5.83 -4.43 0.33
C LEU A 106 5.36 -3.29 -0.59
N GLU A 107 4.04 -3.09 -0.74
CA GLU A 107 3.47 -2.00 -1.54
C GLU A 107 3.82 -0.62 -0.94
N MET A 108 3.83 -0.49 0.40
CA MET A 108 4.26 0.73 1.06
C MET A 108 5.74 1.02 0.82
N LEU A 109 6.62 0.01 0.91
CA LEU A 109 8.04 0.18 0.58
C LEU A 109 8.26 0.51 -0.90
N GLN A 110 7.54 -0.18 -1.79
CA GLN A 110 7.54 0.13 -3.22
C GLN A 110 7.15 1.60 -3.45
N TYR A 111 6.11 2.09 -2.76
CA TYR A 111 5.67 3.48 -2.87
C TYR A 111 6.74 4.47 -2.38
N VAL A 112 7.35 4.21 -1.21
CA VAL A 112 8.48 5.00 -0.68
C VAL A 112 9.62 5.09 -1.71
N ARG A 113 10.01 3.97 -2.31
CA ARG A 113 11.08 3.90 -3.32
C ARG A 113 10.72 4.58 -4.62
N HIS A 114 9.47 4.43 -5.05
CA HIS A 114 8.94 5.11 -6.23
C HIS A 114 9.02 6.64 -6.04
N ARG A 115 8.92 7.13 -4.81
CA ARG A 115 9.13 8.55 -4.46
C ARG A 115 10.60 8.94 -4.29
N GLN A 116 11.52 8.08 -4.71
CA GLN A 116 12.97 8.27 -4.63
C GLN A 116 13.47 8.45 -3.20
N LEU A 117 12.72 7.93 -2.21
CA LEU A 117 13.15 7.91 -0.82
C LEU A 117 13.93 6.64 -0.54
N VAL A 118 14.89 6.76 0.36
CA VAL A 118 15.69 5.63 0.84
C VAL A 118 14.87 4.92 1.92
N GLY A 119 14.14 3.88 1.52
CA GLY A 119 13.38 3.01 2.40
C GLY A 119 13.90 1.58 2.41
N ARG A 120 13.64 0.86 3.51
CA ARG A 120 13.92 -0.57 3.67
C ARG A 120 12.80 -1.26 4.46
N LEU A 121 12.71 -2.58 4.33
CA LEU A 121 11.92 -3.38 5.27
C LEU A 121 12.61 -3.38 6.64
N GLY A 122 11.82 -3.34 7.71
CA GLY A 122 12.34 -3.38 9.07
C GLY A 122 11.30 -2.96 10.09
N GLU A 123 11.57 -3.24 11.35
CA GLU A 123 10.62 -3.00 12.43
C GLU A 123 10.25 -1.49 12.56
N PRO A 124 8.95 -1.13 12.63
CA PRO A 124 7.83 -2.05 12.78
C PRO A 124 7.39 -2.74 11.49
N ASP A 125 7.51 -2.10 10.33
CA ASP A 125 7.19 -2.71 9.02
C ASP A 125 8.06 -2.10 7.88
N VAL A 126 8.06 -0.77 7.76
CA VAL A 126 8.90 -0.02 6.81
C VAL A 126 9.68 1.08 7.53
N VAL A 127 10.96 1.20 7.20
CA VAL A 127 11.83 2.24 7.75
C VAL A 127 12.34 3.14 6.64
N VAL A 128 12.15 4.44 6.79
CA VAL A 128 12.55 5.47 5.83
C VAL A 128 13.70 6.28 6.40
N SER A 129 14.83 6.34 5.70
CA SER A 129 15.95 7.18 6.08
C SER A 129 15.60 8.65 5.81
N ALA A 130 15.60 9.47 6.85
CA ALA A 130 15.36 10.90 6.78
C ALA A 130 16.58 11.69 7.32
N PRO A 131 16.68 13.01 7.03
CA PRO A 131 17.77 13.85 7.54
C PRO A 131 17.87 13.88 9.07
N PHE A 132 16.77 13.58 9.77
CA PHE A 132 16.70 13.53 11.24
C PHE A 132 16.88 12.12 11.81
N GLY A 133 17.28 11.15 10.98
CA GLY A 133 17.41 9.74 11.35
C GLY A 133 16.32 8.85 10.73
N ASP A 134 16.19 7.64 11.24
CA ASP A 134 15.17 6.69 10.78
C ASP A 134 13.76 7.18 11.15
N TYR A 135 12.86 7.07 10.17
CA TYR A 135 11.44 7.37 10.30
C TYR A 135 10.63 6.08 10.10
N TYR A 136 9.86 5.72 11.12
CA TYR A 136 9.21 4.41 11.21
C TYR A 136 7.77 4.45 10.70
N VAL A 137 7.40 3.52 9.84
CA VAL A 137 6.04 3.41 9.30
C VAL A 137 5.47 2.05 9.71
N ALA A 138 4.50 2.07 10.62
CA ALA A 138 3.74 0.87 10.96
C ALA A 138 2.60 0.69 9.95
N CYS A 139 2.52 -0.48 9.31
CA CYS A 139 1.51 -0.84 8.34
C CYS A 139 0.37 -1.62 9.02
N LYS A 140 -0.87 -1.24 8.73
CA LYS A 140 -2.07 -1.86 9.31
C LYS A 140 -3.16 -2.04 8.27
N THR A 141 -3.47 -3.29 7.91
CA THR A 141 -4.67 -3.58 7.12
C THR A 141 -5.89 -3.61 8.03
N ILE A 142 -6.86 -2.75 7.77
CA ILE A 142 -8.08 -2.67 8.56
C ILE A 142 -9.07 -3.70 8.05
N ASN A 143 -9.15 -4.82 8.76
CA ASN A 143 -10.09 -5.90 8.47
C ASN A 143 -11.44 -5.72 9.21
N SER A 144 -11.49 -4.80 10.18
CA SER A 144 -12.71 -4.49 10.94
C SER A 144 -12.68 -3.04 11.45
N ILE A 145 -13.65 -2.22 11.03
CA ILE A 145 -13.79 -0.84 11.53
C ILE A 145 -14.04 -0.82 13.05
N LYS A 146 -14.75 -1.81 13.58
CA LYS A 146 -14.99 -1.94 15.04
C LYS A 146 -13.69 -2.04 15.85
N ASN A 147 -12.61 -2.55 15.26
CA ASN A 147 -11.31 -2.69 15.91
C ASN A 147 -10.31 -1.60 15.50
N PHE A 148 -10.75 -0.55 14.80
CA PHE A 148 -9.85 0.47 14.25
C PHE A 148 -9.04 1.18 15.34
N GLU A 149 -9.67 1.56 16.45
CA GLU A 149 -8.95 2.15 17.61
C GLU A 149 -7.92 1.20 18.23
N GLY A 150 -8.21 -0.11 18.24
CA GLY A 150 -7.27 -1.13 18.68
C GLY A 150 -6.04 -1.19 17.78
N GLN A 151 -6.24 -1.09 16.46
CA GLN A 151 -5.15 -1.02 15.48
C GLN A 151 -4.32 0.25 15.63
N ILE A 152 -4.94 1.39 15.95
CA ILE A 152 -4.21 2.63 16.25
C ILE A 152 -3.32 2.43 17.49
N ARG A 153 -3.84 1.84 18.58
CA ARG A 153 -3.04 1.60 19.80
C ARG A 153 -1.82 0.74 19.49
N ALA A 154 -2.04 -0.41 18.83
CA ALA A 154 -0.97 -1.33 18.46
C ALA A 154 0.08 -0.66 17.55
N GLY A 155 -0.34 0.11 16.55
CA GLY A 155 0.57 0.88 15.70
C GLY A 155 1.35 1.94 16.46
N CYS A 156 0.72 2.64 17.41
CA CYS A 156 1.42 3.59 18.27
C CYS A 156 2.46 2.92 19.17
N ASP A 157 2.13 1.77 19.78
CA ASP A 157 3.08 1.02 20.62
C ASP A 157 4.31 0.62 19.78
N GLN A 158 4.08 0.07 18.59
CA GLN A 158 5.13 -0.29 17.62
C GLN A 158 6.03 0.88 17.20
N VAL A 159 5.46 2.06 16.92
CA VAL A 159 6.24 3.24 16.51
C VAL A 159 7.05 3.77 17.70
N VAL A 160 6.43 3.93 18.87
CA VAL A 160 7.07 4.50 20.07
C VAL A 160 8.27 3.65 20.52
N GLU A 161 8.20 2.33 20.40
CA GLU A 161 9.32 1.43 20.73
C GLU A 161 10.56 1.64 19.85
N ARG A 162 10.41 2.24 18.67
CA ARG A 162 11.49 2.44 17.69
C ARG A 162 11.95 3.90 17.59
N GLY A 163 11.04 4.84 17.79
CA GLY A 163 11.33 6.27 17.76
C GLY A 163 10.17 7.09 17.22
N HIS A 164 10.40 7.80 16.12
CA HIS A 164 9.43 8.72 15.53
C HIS A 164 8.88 8.18 14.21
N GLY A 165 7.58 8.36 13.99
CA GLY A 165 6.95 7.68 12.88
C GLY A 165 5.45 7.94 12.73
N CYS A 166 4.88 7.22 11.79
CA CYS A 166 3.48 7.28 11.42
C CYS A 166 2.87 5.87 11.30
N ILE A 167 1.54 5.80 11.22
CA ILE A 167 0.82 4.57 10.88
C ILE A 167 0.23 4.73 9.49
N ALA A 168 0.47 3.77 8.61
CA ALA A 168 -0.18 3.64 7.32
C ALA A 168 -1.30 2.59 7.41
N PHE A 169 -2.52 3.00 7.08
CA PHE A 169 -3.70 2.14 7.10
C PHE A 169 -4.11 1.74 5.69
N ASN A 170 -4.21 0.44 5.43
CA ASN A 170 -4.87 -0.09 4.25
C ASN A 170 -6.36 -0.32 4.54
N LEU A 171 -7.22 0.32 3.76
CA LEU A 171 -8.68 0.30 3.91
C LEU A 171 -9.40 -0.45 2.78
N GLU A 172 -8.64 -1.10 1.89
CA GLU A 172 -9.20 -1.90 0.79
C GLU A 172 -10.25 -2.93 1.20
N PRO A 173 -10.15 -3.65 2.35
CA PRO A 173 -11.20 -4.56 2.78
C PRO A 173 -12.57 -3.90 3.00
N HIS A 174 -12.60 -2.58 3.20
CA HIS A 174 -13.82 -1.78 3.39
C HIS A 174 -14.16 -0.94 2.15
N LEU A 175 -13.56 -1.22 0.99
CA LEU A 175 -13.97 -0.62 -0.26
C LEU A 175 -15.34 -1.21 -0.69
N LEU A 176 -16.42 -0.50 -0.37
CA LEU A 176 -17.79 -0.93 -0.64
C LEU A 176 -18.26 -0.61 -2.08
N ILE A 177 -17.33 -0.31 -2.99
CA ILE A 177 -17.64 0.07 -4.37
C ILE A 177 -17.33 -1.14 -5.29
N PRO A 178 -18.26 -1.56 -6.16
CA PRO A 178 -17.98 -2.59 -7.16
C PRO A 178 -16.80 -2.23 -8.05
N GLN A 179 -16.02 -3.24 -8.44
CA GLN A 179 -14.83 -3.10 -9.26
C GLN A 179 -14.97 -3.93 -10.56
N PRO A 180 -14.36 -3.51 -11.68
CA PRO A 180 -13.62 -2.25 -11.83
C PRO A 180 -14.56 -1.03 -11.81
N ILE A 181 -14.06 0.09 -11.32
CA ILE A 181 -14.80 1.36 -11.30
C ILE A 181 -14.64 2.04 -12.65
N GLN A 182 -15.73 2.23 -13.38
CA GLN A 182 -15.72 2.92 -14.66
C GLN A 182 -15.84 4.43 -14.46
N VAL A 183 -14.87 5.20 -14.95
CA VAL A 183 -14.84 6.66 -14.87
C VAL A 183 -14.23 7.28 -16.12
N GLN A 184 -14.52 8.57 -16.34
CA GLN A 184 -13.87 9.32 -17.42
C GLN A 184 -12.40 9.61 -17.10
N SER A 185 -12.09 10.03 -15.87
CA SER A 185 -10.77 10.50 -15.48
C SER A 185 -10.39 10.11 -14.04
N GLU A 186 -9.08 10.11 -13.75
CA GLU A 186 -8.56 9.93 -12.39
C GLU A 186 -9.12 10.94 -11.39
N ALA A 187 -9.36 12.18 -11.83
CA ALA A 187 -9.95 13.21 -10.99
C ALA A 187 -11.35 12.80 -10.50
N ARG A 188 -12.15 12.16 -11.38
CA ARG A 188 -13.46 11.65 -11.01
C ARG A 188 -13.36 10.48 -10.04
N LEU A 189 -12.42 9.57 -10.28
CA LEU A 189 -12.15 8.45 -9.37
C LEU A 189 -11.76 8.94 -7.97
N ARG A 190 -10.86 9.92 -7.90
CA ARG A 190 -10.48 10.59 -6.65
C ARG A 190 -11.69 11.21 -5.94
N GLN A 191 -12.57 11.90 -6.67
CA GLN A 191 -13.80 12.49 -6.08
C GLN A 191 -14.73 11.43 -5.48
N MET A 192 -14.77 10.22 -6.05
CA MET A 192 -15.57 9.11 -5.52
C MET A 192 -14.95 8.47 -4.28
N ILE A 193 -13.63 8.31 -4.28
CA ILE A 193 -12.91 7.56 -3.24
C ILE A 193 -12.52 8.42 -2.05
N HIS A 194 -12.18 9.70 -2.27
CA HIS A 194 -11.72 10.60 -1.21
C HIS A 194 -12.72 10.73 -0.03
N PRO A 195 -14.03 10.88 -0.25
CA PRO A 195 -15.00 10.96 0.84
C PRO A 195 -15.04 9.71 1.72
N CYS A 196 -14.77 8.52 1.18
CA CYS A 196 -14.70 7.28 1.95
C CYS A 196 -13.57 7.33 3.00
N LEU A 197 -12.39 7.80 2.58
CA LEU A 197 -11.24 7.98 3.49
C LEU A 197 -11.51 9.09 4.51
N GLU A 198 -12.07 10.20 4.06
CA GLU A 198 -12.36 11.35 4.91
C GLU A 198 -13.42 11.02 5.97
N SER A 199 -14.47 10.29 5.60
CA SER A 199 -15.53 9.87 6.53
C SER A 199 -14.98 8.96 7.63
N LEU A 200 -14.17 7.97 7.27
CA LEU A 200 -13.56 7.08 8.26
C LEU A 200 -12.63 7.84 9.21
N TYR A 201 -11.84 8.77 8.66
CA TYR A 201 -10.98 9.61 9.48
C TYR A 201 -11.80 10.47 10.47
N LYS A 202 -12.87 11.13 9.99
CA LYS A 202 -13.75 11.97 10.83
C LYS A 202 -14.39 11.17 11.97
N GLU A 203 -14.81 9.93 11.71
CA GLU A 203 -15.40 9.04 12.72
C GLU A 203 -14.43 8.75 13.87
N HIS A 204 -13.15 8.54 13.57
CA HIS A 204 -12.12 8.20 14.55
C HIS A 204 -11.18 9.36 14.92
N GLN A 205 -11.49 10.57 14.46
CA GLN A 205 -10.61 11.72 14.57
C GLN A 205 -10.20 11.98 16.01
N ARG A 206 -11.15 11.94 16.96
CA ARG A 206 -10.85 12.19 18.39
C ARG A 206 -9.80 11.23 18.94
N PHE A 207 -9.83 9.98 18.50
CA PHE A 207 -8.89 8.97 18.96
C PHE A 207 -7.50 9.18 18.35
N VAL A 208 -7.43 9.54 17.06
CA VAL A 208 -6.17 9.91 16.40
C VAL A 208 -5.59 11.18 17.04
N ASP A 209 -6.39 12.24 17.20
CA ASP A 209 -5.98 13.53 17.74
C ASP A 209 -5.39 13.38 19.16
N ALA A 210 -5.93 12.47 19.98
CA ALA A 210 -5.36 12.16 21.29
C ALA A 210 -3.93 11.57 21.20
N ARG A 211 -3.66 10.68 20.24
CA ARG A 211 -2.32 10.08 20.05
C ARG A 211 -1.32 11.05 19.47
N LEU A 212 -1.78 11.93 18.57
CA LEU A 212 -0.97 13.03 18.04
C LEU A 212 -0.58 14.00 19.16
N LYS A 213 -1.55 14.42 19.99
CA LYS A 213 -1.33 15.35 21.10
C LYS A 213 -0.33 14.83 22.13
N ASP A 214 -0.39 13.54 22.45
CA ASP A 214 0.50 12.92 23.45
C ASP A 214 1.88 12.55 22.87
N GLY A 215 2.18 12.93 21.62
CA GLY A 215 3.49 12.71 20.99
C GLY A 215 3.78 11.25 20.62
N ARG A 216 2.78 10.36 20.70
CA ARG A 216 2.93 8.93 20.38
C ARG A 216 2.97 8.63 18.88
N LEU A 217 2.70 9.65 18.07
CA LEU A 217 2.67 9.54 16.63
C LEU A 217 2.86 10.92 15.98
N ASP A 218 3.58 10.97 14.87
CA ASP A 218 3.76 12.20 14.11
C ASP A 218 2.60 12.44 13.12
N GLY A 219 1.93 11.38 12.65
CA GLY A 219 0.75 11.46 11.79
C GLY A 219 0.23 10.09 11.36
N VAL A 220 -0.87 10.07 10.61
CA VAL A 220 -1.46 8.85 10.01
C VAL A 220 -1.66 9.01 8.52
N LEU A 221 -1.60 7.89 7.79
CA LEU A 221 -1.89 7.80 6.37
C LEU A 221 -3.00 6.80 6.16
N PHE A 222 -3.99 7.16 5.34
CA PHE A 222 -5.08 6.24 4.98
C PHE A 222 -4.96 6.00 3.48
N GLN A 223 -4.85 4.74 3.11
CA GLN A 223 -4.66 4.29 1.75
C GLN A 223 -5.77 3.33 1.34
N ILE A 224 -6.19 3.47 0.10
CA ILE A 224 -7.11 2.55 -0.56
C ILE A 224 -6.68 2.40 -2.01
N SER A 225 -6.76 1.18 -2.51
CA SER A 225 -6.46 0.87 -3.89
C SER A 225 -7.69 0.23 -4.54
N CYS A 226 -7.94 0.55 -5.80
CA CYS A 226 -9.03 -0.04 -6.56
C CYS A 226 -8.63 -0.27 -8.01
N PHE A 227 -9.33 -1.21 -8.65
CA PHE A 227 -9.27 -1.40 -10.10
C PHE A 227 -10.26 -0.46 -10.75
N ALA A 228 -9.82 0.24 -11.80
CA ALA A 228 -10.64 1.18 -12.54
C ALA A 228 -10.42 1.06 -14.04
N GLU A 229 -11.46 1.34 -14.81
CA GLU A 229 -11.37 1.58 -16.25
C GLU A 229 -11.52 3.09 -16.44
N ILE A 230 -10.42 3.76 -16.74
CA ILE A 230 -10.37 5.21 -16.87
C ILE A 230 -10.32 5.54 -18.36
N ALA A 231 -11.36 6.18 -18.89
CA ALA A 231 -11.45 6.45 -20.33
C ALA A 231 -10.28 7.30 -20.88
N ASP A 232 -9.76 8.22 -20.06
CA ASP A 232 -8.60 9.05 -20.40
C ASP A 232 -7.24 8.30 -20.26
N SER A 233 -7.23 7.08 -19.73
CA SER A 233 -6.02 6.25 -19.58
C SER A 233 -5.66 5.51 -20.87
N HIS A 234 -4.39 5.15 -21.00
CA HIS A 234 -3.89 4.29 -22.07
C HIS A 234 -3.93 2.80 -21.71
N SER A 235 -4.45 2.45 -20.53
CA SER A 235 -4.60 1.07 -20.05
C SER A 235 -6.06 0.62 -20.13
N ASP A 236 -6.28 -0.67 -20.42
CA ASP A 236 -7.60 -1.29 -20.36
C ASP A 236 -8.08 -1.52 -18.92
N MET A 237 -7.15 -1.47 -17.95
CA MET A 237 -7.44 -1.51 -16.51
C MET A 237 -6.30 -0.87 -15.72
N ASP A 238 -6.65 0.05 -14.84
CA ASP A 238 -5.72 0.76 -13.97
C ASP A 238 -5.87 0.30 -12.52
N VAL A 239 -4.74 0.30 -11.80
CA VAL A 239 -4.74 0.25 -10.33
C VAL A 239 -4.60 1.67 -9.83
N PHE A 240 -5.68 2.21 -9.28
CA PHE A 240 -5.67 3.53 -8.66
C PHE A 240 -5.47 3.40 -7.16
N THR A 241 -4.36 3.96 -6.65
CA THR A 241 -4.08 4.05 -5.22
C THR A 241 -4.24 5.49 -4.76
N HIS A 242 -5.11 5.72 -3.78
CA HIS A 242 -5.32 7.04 -3.19
C HIS A 242 -4.92 7.05 -1.72
N THR A 243 -4.05 7.99 -1.37
CA THR A 243 -3.52 8.16 -0.02
C THR A 243 -3.83 9.56 0.50
N VAL A 244 -4.40 9.64 1.70
CA VAL A 244 -4.58 10.89 2.45
C VAL A 244 -3.72 10.86 3.71
N PHE A 245 -3.26 12.04 4.12
CA PHE A 245 -2.30 12.21 5.21
C PHE A 245 -2.91 13.14 6.25
N TYR A 246 -2.83 12.79 7.53
CA TYR A 246 -3.40 13.57 8.61
C TYR A 246 -2.40 13.80 9.75
N CYS A 247 -2.23 15.08 10.10
CA CYS A 247 -1.60 15.56 11.33
C CYS A 247 -2.40 16.74 11.92
N ARG A 248 -1.99 17.28 13.06
CA ARG A 248 -2.62 18.39 13.78
C ARG A 248 -1.60 19.43 14.21
N SER A 249 -1.36 20.41 13.33
CA SER A 249 -0.39 21.48 13.54
C SER A 249 -0.61 22.33 14.81
N HIS A 250 -1.84 22.39 15.33
CA HIS A 250 -2.18 23.17 16.53
C HIS A 250 -2.14 22.35 17.83
N MET A 251 -1.93 21.03 17.77
CA MET A 251 -1.97 20.13 18.93
C MET A 251 -0.66 19.35 19.14
N GLN A 252 0.18 19.26 18.12
CA GLN A 252 1.44 18.54 18.17
C GLN A 252 2.62 19.46 18.45
N GLU A 253 3.69 18.90 18.99
CA GLU A 253 4.98 19.59 19.04
C GLU A 253 5.47 19.92 17.64
N ARG A 254 6.17 21.06 17.52
CA ARG A 254 6.67 21.55 16.24
C ARG A 254 7.55 20.53 15.51
N ALA A 255 8.40 19.81 16.24
CA ALA A 255 9.29 18.80 15.68
C ALA A 255 8.52 17.62 15.07
N ALA A 256 7.43 17.15 15.70
CA ALA A 256 6.60 16.08 15.17
C ALA A 256 5.90 16.51 13.86
N ILE A 257 5.42 17.75 13.82
CA ILE A 257 4.81 18.34 12.64
C ILE A 257 5.82 18.43 11.50
N ASP A 258 7.01 18.96 11.77
CA ASP A 258 8.05 19.15 10.75
C ASP A 258 8.52 17.80 10.18
N ARG A 259 8.66 16.75 11.02
CA ARG A 259 8.97 15.38 10.57
C ARG A 259 7.87 14.82 9.67
N PHE A 260 6.61 14.85 10.10
CA PHE A 260 5.50 14.28 9.31
C PHE A 260 5.25 15.06 8.03
N GLU A 261 5.33 16.39 8.06
CA GLU A 261 5.16 17.23 6.87
C GLU A 261 6.28 17.01 5.86
N GLY A 262 7.53 16.91 6.33
CA GLY A 262 8.66 16.53 5.48
C GLY A 262 8.45 15.17 4.81
N PHE A 263 8.00 14.17 5.58
CA PHE A 263 7.65 12.85 5.06
C PHE A 263 6.50 12.92 4.05
N ARG A 264 5.39 13.60 4.39
CA ARG A 264 4.21 13.77 3.52
C ARG A 264 4.57 14.41 2.19
N GLN A 265 5.31 15.52 2.21
CA GLN A 265 5.72 16.24 1.01
C GLN A 265 6.59 15.35 0.12
N SER A 266 7.54 14.63 0.72
CA SER A 266 8.39 13.66 0.04
C SER A 266 7.57 12.54 -0.61
N MET A 267 6.58 12.01 0.11
CA MET A 267 5.69 10.96 -0.37
C MET A 267 4.70 11.42 -1.45
N GLN A 268 4.37 12.71 -1.53
CA GLN A 268 3.51 13.25 -2.60
C GLN A 268 4.30 13.62 -3.86
N GLY A 269 5.63 13.67 -3.77
CA GLY A 269 6.51 14.17 -4.83
C GLY A 269 6.46 15.70 -4.93
N PRO A 270 7.23 16.31 -5.85
CA PRO A 270 7.21 17.76 -6.04
C PRO A 270 5.77 18.22 -6.29
N MET A 271 5.32 19.24 -5.53
CA MET A 271 4.04 19.89 -5.79
C MET A 271 4.02 20.29 -7.26
N ARG A 272 3.17 19.66 -8.06
CA ARG A 272 2.78 20.28 -9.32
C ARG A 272 2.06 21.55 -8.90
N HIS A 273 2.70 22.68 -9.18
CA HIS A 273 2.06 23.98 -9.19
C HIS A 273 0.81 23.87 -10.07
N VAL A 274 -0.34 23.58 -9.44
CA VAL A 274 -1.63 23.90 -10.01
C VAL A 274 -1.81 25.37 -9.69
N TRP A 275 -1.37 26.22 -10.60
CA TRP A 275 -1.76 27.63 -10.62
C TRP A 275 -2.82 27.80 -11.70
N PRO A 276 -3.82 28.66 -11.47
CA PRO A 276 -4.68 28.79 -10.30
C PRO A 276 -6.11 28.29 -10.58
#